data_AF-A0A420A065-F1
#
_entry.id   AF-A0A420A065-F1
#
_cell.length_a   1.000
_cell.length_b   1.000
_cell.length_c   1.000
_cell.angle_alpha   90.00
_cell.angle_beta   90.00
_cell.angle_gamma   90.00
#
_symmetry.space_group_name_H-M   'P 1'
#
loop_
_entity.id
_entity.type
_entity.pdbx_description
1 polymer ?
#
loop_
_entity_poly.entity_id
_entity_poly.type
_entity_poly.pdbx_seq_one_letter_code
_entity_poly.pdbx_strand_id
1 'polypeptide(L)' 'MTNLDDIDRQLISLLRDNARMSVVILAKQLRVVRATVHNRLTRIEESGVIVGYAVRQKPAVEAHRIRWRILIGCSARSA' A
#
# COMPACT_ATOMS: atom_id res chain seq x y z
N MET A 1 2.54 12.25 13.84
CA MET A 1 2.01 10.88 13.83
C MET A 1 0.65 10.90 13.17
N THR A 2 0.54 10.39 11.94
CA THR A 2 -0.72 10.39 11.18
C THR A 2 -1.68 9.40 11.82
N ASN A 3 -2.72 9.88 12.50
CA ASN A 3 -3.74 9.00 13.07
C ASN A 3 -4.62 8.45 11.94
N LEU A 4 -4.55 7.15 11.69
CA LEU A 4 -5.33 6.44 10.68
C LEU A 4 -6.64 5.96 11.29
N ASP A 5 -7.75 6.52 10.83
CA ASP A 5 -9.08 6.10 11.27
C ASP A 5 -9.42 4.71 10.71
N ASP A 6 -10.42 4.04 11.29
CA ASP A 6 -10.83 2.71 10.81
C ASP A 6 -11.33 2.73 9.36
N ILE A 7 -11.96 3.82 8.91
CA ILE A 7 -12.35 3.99 7.50
C ILE A 7 -11.11 4.08 6.61
N ASP A 8 -10.06 4.75 7.04
CA ASP A 8 -8.81 4.84 6.26
C ASP A 8 -8.17 3.46 6.13
N ARG A 9 -8.18 2.66 7.21
CA ARG A 9 -7.66 1.29 7.21
C ARG A 9 -8.46 0.38 6.27
N GLN A 10 -9.79 0.47 6.29
CA GLN A 10 -10.64 -0.29 5.39
C GLN A 10 -10.44 0.14 3.93
N LEU A 11 -10.34 1.45 3.66
CA LEU A 11 -10.05 1.99 2.34
C LEU A 11 -8.71 1.44 1.80
N ILE A 12 -7.66 1.45 2.62
CA ILE A 12 -6.36 0.87 2.25
C ILE A 12 -6.48 -0.63 1.99
N SER A 13 -7.26 -1.36 2.79
CA SER A 13 -7.49 -2.79 2.57
C SER A 13 -8.14 -3.06 1.20
N LEU A 14 -9.17 -2.30 0.84
CA LEU A 14 -9.84 -2.41 -0.46
C LEU A 14 -8.89 -2.09 -1.62
N LEU A 15 -8.04 -1.07 -1.46
CA LEU A 15 -7.05 -0.70 -2.48
C LEU A 15 -5.91 -1.73 -2.62
N ARG A 16 -5.55 -2.46 -1.56
CA ARG A 16 -4.58 -3.57 -1.65
C ARG A 16 -5.13 -4.73 -2.46
N ASP A 17 -6.42 -5.02 -2.33
CA ASP A 17 -7.08 -6.06 -3.09
C ASP A 17 -7.24 -5.64 -4.56
N ASN A 18 -7.68 -4.41 -4.81
CA ASN A 18 -7.77 -3.86 -6.15
C ASN A 18 -7.59 -2.34 -6.17
N ALA A 19 -6.37 -1.93 -6.50
CA ALA A 19 -6.00 -0.52 -6.63
C ALA A 19 -6.71 0.22 -7.79
N ARG A 20 -7.39 -0.49 -8.71
CA ARG A 20 -8.12 0.10 -9.84
C ARG A 20 -9.61 0.31 -9.55
N MET A 21 -10.07 0.01 -8.32
CA MET A 21 -11.46 0.25 -7.95
C MET A 21 -11.82 1.73 -8.07
N SER A 22 -13.00 2.01 -8.62
CA SER A 22 -13.48 3.38 -8.74
C SER A 22 -13.92 3.92 -7.37
N VAL A 23 -13.80 5.24 -7.19
CA VAL A 23 -14.24 5.95 -5.98
C VAL A 23 -15.71 5.67 -5.66
N VAL A 24 -16.55 5.44 -6.68
CA VAL A 24 -17.97 5.11 -6.52
C VAL A 24 -18.16 3.75 -5.84
N ILE A 25 -17.36 2.75 -6.22
CA ILE A 25 -17.44 1.41 -5.65
C ILE A 25 -16.92 1.42 -4.21
N LEU A 26 -15.79 2.10 -3.97
CA LEU A 26 -15.22 2.28 -2.63
C LEU A 26 -16.21 2.97 -1.69
N ALA A 27 -16.88 4.03 -2.16
CA ALA A 27 -17.91 4.73 -1.40
C ALA A 27 -19.10 3.83 -1.03
N LYS A 28 -19.56 2.97 -1.95
CA LYS A 28 -20.62 1.99 -1.68
C LYS A 28 -20.20 0.95 -0.65
N GLN A 29 -18.99 0.41 -0.75
CA GLN A 29 -18.49 -0.63 0.17
C GLN A 29 -18.25 -0.08 1.57
N LEU A 30 -17.70 1.13 1.68
CA LEU A 30 -17.43 1.82 2.94
C LEU A 30 -18.67 2.52 3.52
N ARG A 31 -19.80 2.54 2.79
CA ARG A 31 -21.06 3.22 3.16
C ARG A 31 -20.88 4.70 3.48
N VAL A 32 -20.04 5.39 2.69
CA VAL A 32 -19.77 6.83 2.83
C VAL A 32 -20.03 7.58 1.52
N VAL A 33 -20.11 8.91 1.59
CA VAL A 33 -20.29 9.76 0.40
C VAL A 33 -18.98 9.81 -0.40
N ARG A 34 -19.08 9.93 -1.74
CA ARG A 34 -17.93 9.98 -2.66
C ARG A 34 -16.92 11.07 -2.28
N ALA A 35 -17.40 12.25 -1.87
CA ALA A 35 -16.55 13.36 -1.45
C ALA A 35 -15.69 12.99 -0.24
N THR A 36 -16.24 12.23 0.72
CA THR A 36 -15.49 11.76 1.88
C THR A 36 -14.37 10.82 1.45
N VAL A 37 -14.63 9.86 0.56
CA VAL A 37 -13.58 8.95 0.04
C VAL A 37 -12.48 9.71 -0.68
N HIS A 38 -12.84 10.71 -1.48
CA HIS A 38 -11.86 11.51 -2.21
C HIS A 38 -10.95 12.30 -1.26
N ASN A 39 -11.53 13.04 -0.31
CA ASN A 39 -10.76 13.78 0.70
C ASN A 39 -9.87 12.87 1.54
N ARG A 40 -10.39 11.69 1.89
CA ARG A 40 -9.64 10.67 2.63
C ARG A 40 -8.44 10.22 1.79
N LEU A 41 -8.66 9.80 0.53
CA LEU A 41 -7.62 9.35 -0.38
C LEU A 41 -6.49 10.38 -0.53
N THR A 42 -6.84 11.64 -0.83
CA THR A 42 -5.87 12.73 -0.95
C THR A 42 -5.06 12.92 0.33
N ARG A 43 -5.71 12.88 1.51
CA ARG A 43 -5.02 12.99 2.80
C ARG A 43 -4.03 11.83 3.05
N ILE A 44 -4.39 10.58 2.73
CA ILE A 44 -3.48 9.44 2.92
C ILE A 44 -2.33 9.41 1.88
N GLU A 45 -2.55 9.97 0.70
CA GLU A 45 -1.50 10.19 -0.31
C GLU A 45 -0.53 11.30 0.13
N GLU A 46 -1.04 12.47 0.51
CA GLU A 46 -0.24 13.62 0.96
C GLU A 46 0.54 13.33 2.25
N SER A 47 -0.03 12.55 3.16
CA SER A 47 0.66 12.12 4.38
C SER A 47 1.70 11.04 4.15
N GLY A 48 1.86 10.55 2.92
CA GLY A 48 2.85 9.53 2.57
C GLY A 48 2.53 8.12 3.07
N VAL A 49 1.29 7.88 3.54
CA VAL A 49 0.84 6.53 3.91
C VAL A 49 0.71 5.67 2.65
N ILE A 50 0.21 6.25 1.56
CA ILE A 50 0.26 5.66 0.23
C ILE A 50 1.41 6.30 -0.53
N VAL A 51 2.49 5.54 -0.71
CA VAL A 51 3.70 6.00 -1.41
C VAL A 51 3.56 5.88 -2.93
N GLY A 52 2.69 4.99 -3.41
CA GLY A 52 2.40 4.82 -4.82
C GLY A 52 1.64 3.54 -5.14
N TYR A 53 1.15 3.45 -6.37
CA TYR A 53 0.42 2.29 -6.88
C TYR A 53 1.35 1.45 -7.76
N ALA A 54 1.50 0.17 -7.44
CA ALA A 54 2.42 -0.74 -8.14
C ALA A 54 1.69 -1.94 -8.73
N VAL A 55 2.10 -2.34 -9.95
CA VAL A 55 1.64 -3.58 -10.60
C VAL A 55 2.56 -4.72 -10.16
N ARG A 56 1.98 -5.79 -9.59
CA ARG A 56 2.74 -7.02 -9.27
C ARG A 56 2.70 -7.97 -10.45
N GLN A 57 3.85 -8.22 -11.05
CA GLN A 57 3.99 -9.19 -12.14
C GLN A 57 4.36 -10.57 -11.60
N LYS A 58 4.01 -11.62 -12.34
CA LYS A 58 4.46 -12.98 -12.02
C LYS A 58 5.97 -13.07 -12.29
N PRO A 59 6.74 -13.77 -11.41
CA PRO A 59 8.19 -13.88 -11.57
C PRO A 59 8.61 -14.45 -12.93
N ALA A 60 7.79 -15.32 -13.52
CA ALA A 60 8.07 -15.95 -14.81
C ALA A 60 8.03 -14.98 -16.01
N VAL A 61 7.32 -13.84 -15.89
CA VAL A 61 7.25 -12.81 -16.95
C VAL A 61 8.49 -11.91 -16.89
N GLU A 62 9.11 -11.80 -15.72
CA GLU A 62 10.31 -11.00 -15.47
C GLU A 62 11.55 -11.90 -15.44
N ALA A 63 11.76 -12.63 -16.54
CA ALA A 63 12.68 -13.77 -16.66
C ALA A 63 14.19 -13.49 -16.39
N HIS A 64 14.59 -12.28 -15.97
CA HIS A 64 15.99 -11.91 -15.83
C HIS A 64 16.37 -11.25 -14.51
N ARG A 65 15.49 -11.20 -13.51
CA ARG A 65 15.82 -10.56 -12.22
C ARG A 65 16.31 -11.59 -11.20
N ILE A 66 17.60 -11.92 -11.25
CA ILE A 66 18.27 -12.68 -10.19
C ILE A 66 18.13 -11.90 -8.87
N ARG A 67 17.31 -12.41 -7.95
CA ARG A 67 17.15 -11.85 -6.61
C ARG A 67 18.08 -12.59 -5.66
N TRP A 68 19.21 -11.97 -5.35
CA TRP A 68 20.10 -12.44 -4.30
C TRP A 68 19.77 -11.74 -2.97
N ARG A 69 19.96 -12.45 -1.87
CA ARG A 69 19.86 -11.90 -0.51
C ARG A 69 21.05 -12.40 0.28
N ILE A 70 21.96 -11.50 0.64
CA ILE A 70 23.12 -11.84 1.46
C ILE A 70 22.81 -11.49 2.91
N LEU A 71 23.02 -12.46 3.80
CA LEU A 71 23.05 -12.26 5.24
C LEU A 71 24.49 -12.03 5.64
N ILE A 72 24.77 -10.90 6.28
CA ILE A 72 26.09 -10.59 6.83
C ILE A 72 26.02 -10.85 8.34
N GLY A 73 26.75 -11.87 8.80
CA GLY A 73 26.97 -12.12 10.22
C GLY A 73 28.25 -11.42 10.68
N CYS A 74 28.14 -10.55 11.67
CA CYS A 74 29.30 -9.95 12.34
C CYS A 74 29.42 -10.56 13.73
N SER A 75 30.54 -11.22 14.04
CA SER A 75 30.88 -11.64 15.39
C SER A 75 32.01 -10.76 15.92
N ALA A 76 31.78 -10.03 17.01
CA ALA A 76 32.83 -9.27 17.67
C ALA A 76 33.89 -10.24 18.24
N ARG A 77 35.14 -10.04 17.86
CA ARG A 77 36.29 -10.77 18.44
C ARG A 77 36.77 -9.96 19.65
N SER A 78 36.48 -10.45 20.85
CA SER A 78 37.03 -9.92 22.10
C SER A 78 38.54 -10.18 22.17
N ALA A 79 39.30 -9.13 22.48
CA ALA A 79 40.75 -9.14 22.65
C ALA A 79 41.18 -9.91 23.91
#